data_AF-U1PY89-F1
#
_entry.id   AF-U1PY89-F1
#
_cell.length_a   1.000
_cell.length_b   1.000
_cell.length_c   1.000
_cell.angle_alpha   90.00
_cell.angle_beta   90.00
_cell.angle_gamma   90.00
#
_symmetry.space_group_name_H-M   'P 1'
#
loop_
_entity.id
_entity.type
_entity.pdbx_description
1 polymer ?
#
loop_
_entity_poly.entity_id
_entity_poly.type
_entity_poly.pdbx_seq_one_letter_code
_entity_poly.pdbx_strand_id
1 'polypeptide(L)'
;MSLVLPSEIVVNEVLPVVRPMLARELADAGLTQQTIANNLGVTQAAVSSYLNSKPDRSGPIAGDPRTQATIERIATGLADEQMDGYDALAELMDLIATFEDRGPICELHEEAMPSLRGLSCDLCVRGIDSTLATERETLANVRRAAQLLATADGMTEAIPNVG
;
A
#
# COMPACT_ATOMS: atom_id res chain seq x y z
N MET A 1 -24.34 4.42 0.17
CA MET A 1 -22.91 4.25 -0.12
C MET A 1 -22.23 4.01 1.22
N SER A 2 -21.57 2.86 1.39
CA SER A 2 -20.72 2.66 2.58
C SER A 2 -19.45 3.47 2.36
N LEU A 3 -19.03 4.23 3.37
CA LEU A 3 -17.73 4.89 3.34
C LEU A 3 -16.71 3.86 3.81
N VAL A 4 -15.67 3.64 3.01
CA VAL A 4 -14.51 2.83 3.37
C VAL A 4 -13.30 3.75 3.27
N LEU A 5 -12.53 3.87 4.34
CA LEU A 5 -11.30 4.66 4.37
C LEU A 5 -10.13 3.83 3.84
N PRO A 6 -9.14 4.44 3.17
CA PRO A 6 -7.89 3.76 2.83
C PRO A 6 -7.22 3.10 4.05
N SER A 7 -7.29 3.74 5.22
CA SER A 7 -6.78 3.16 6.47
C SER A 7 -7.48 1.86 6.88
N GLU A 8 -8.74 1.66 6.50
CA GLU A 8 -9.43 0.38 6.72
C GLU A 8 -8.89 -0.70 5.78
N ILE A 9 -8.51 -0.34 4.55
CA ILE A 9 -7.82 -1.25 3.63
C ILE A 9 -6.45 -1.65 4.21
N VAL A 10 -5.71 -0.69 4.77
CA VAL A 10 -4.44 -0.98 5.45
C VAL A 10 -4.63 -2.02 6.56
N VAL A 11 -5.63 -1.81 7.43
CA VAL A 11 -5.89 -2.72 8.56
C VAL A 11 -6.38 -4.10 8.11
N ASN A 12 -7.25 -4.16 7.10
CA ASN A 12 -7.94 -5.39 6.71
C ASN A 12 -7.21 -6.21 5.64
N GLU A 13 -6.45 -5.57 4.76
CA GLU A 13 -5.83 -6.22 3.59
C GLU A 13 -4.29 -6.15 3.62
N VAL A 14 -3.70 -5.08 4.16
CA VAL A 14 -2.23 -4.90 4.16
C VAL A 14 -1.57 -5.52 5.39
N LEU A 15 -1.97 -5.13 6.59
CA LEU A 15 -1.36 -5.62 7.84
C LEU A 15 -1.47 -7.14 8.03
N PRO A 16 -2.57 -7.83 7.63
CA PRO A 16 -2.66 -9.28 7.71
C PRO A 16 -1.66 -10.01 6.81
N VAL A 17 -1.12 -9.34 5.78
CA VAL A 17 -0.09 -9.86 4.88
C VAL A 17 1.31 -9.50 5.41
N VAL A 18 1.52 -8.23 5.74
CA VAL A 18 2.83 -7.70 6.15
C VAL A 18 3.32 -8.30 7.48
N ARG A 19 2.43 -8.46 8.47
CA ARG A 19 2.83 -8.97 9.80
C ARG A 19 3.37 -10.41 9.76
N PRO A 20 2.68 -11.38 9.11
CA PRO A 20 3.24 -12.72 8.96
C PRO A 20 4.53 -12.76 8.17
N MET A 21 4.65 -11.96 7.10
CA MET A 21 5.89 -11.84 6.32
C MET A 21 7.06 -11.37 7.20
N LEU A 22 6.85 -10.29 7.97
CA LEU A 22 7.89 -9.77 8.86
C LEU A 22 8.25 -10.77 9.96
N ALA A 23 7.26 -11.40 10.58
CA ALA A 23 7.50 -12.43 11.60
C ALA A 23 8.33 -13.60 11.05
N ARG A 24 8.06 -13.99 9.80
CA ARG A 24 8.81 -15.06 9.12
C ARG A 24 10.24 -14.65 8.85
N GLU A 25 10.44 -13.47 8.27
CA GLU A 25 11.77 -12.96 7.93
C GLU A 25 12.63 -12.78 9.20
N LEU A 26 12.05 -12.28 10.30
CA LEU A 26 12.73 -12.20 11.60
C LEU A 26 13.10 -13.58 12.17
N ALA A 27 12.23 -14.59 11.99
CA ALA A 27 12.52 -15.96 12.43
C ALA A 27 13.63 -16.59 11.58
N ASP A 28 13.62 -16.35 10.27
CA ASP A 28 14.66 -16.81 9.34
C ASP A 28 16.00 -16.09 9.62
N ALA A 29 15.96 -14.86 10.14
CA ALA A 29 17.12 -14.14 10.70
C ALA A 29 17.57 -14.62 12.10
N GLY A 30 16.91 -15.64 12.68
CA GLY A 30 17.34 -16.30 13.91
C GLY A 30 16.71 -15.78 15.21
N LEU A 31 15.75 -14.87 15.16
CA LEU A 31 15.10 -14.35 16.37
C LEU A 31 14.14 -15.38 16.97
N THR A 32 14.05 -15.39 18.30
CA THR A 32 13.08 -16.22 19.01
C THR A 32 11.66 -15.69 18.81
N GLN A 33 10.64 -16.57 18.90
CA GLN A 33 9.25 -16.14 18.80
C GLN A 33 8.86 -15.11 19.89
N GLN A 34 9.49 -15.15 21.06
CA GLN A 34 9.26 -14.17 22.12
C GLN A 34 9.85 -12.81 21.75
N THR A 35 11.05 -12.77 21.18
CA THR A 35 11.67 -11.53 20.69
C THR A 35 10.83 -10.92 19.57
N ILE A 36 10.38 -11.75 18.62
CA ILE A 36 9.51 -11.32 17.52
C ILE A 36 8.19 -10.75 18.07
N ALA A 37 7.57 -11.42 19.05
CA ALA A 37 6.34 -10.96 19.68
C ALA A 37 6.52 -9.57 20.32
N ASN A 38 7.64 -9.36 21.01
CA ASN A 38 7.99 -8.08 21.60
C ASN A 38 8.17 -6.99 20.53
N ASN A 39 8.92 -7.26 19.46
CA ASN A 39 9.17 -6.31 18.37
C ASN A 39 7.89 -5.93 17.62
N LEU A 40 7.00 -6.90 17.38
CA LEU A 40 5.75 -6.67 16.63
C LEU A 40 4.58 -6.20 17.51
N GLY A 41 4.76 -6.14 18.84
CA GLY A 41 3.70 -5.76 19.77
C GLY A 41 2.50 -6.72 19.76
N VAL A 42 2.74 -8.02 19.56
CA VAL A 42 1.71 -9.08 19.53
C VAL A 42 2.03 -10.18 20.53
N THR A 43 1.11 -11.15 20.70
CA THR A 43 1.37 -12.30 21.57
C THR A 43 2.30 -13.30 20.88
N GLN A 44 3.06 -14.07 21.66
CA GLN A 44 3.86 -15.19 21.12
C GLN A 44 2.97 -16.23 20.41
N ALA A 45 1.73 -16.43 20.86
CA ALA A 45 0.75 -17.28 20.17
C ALA A 45 0.40 -16.75 18.77
N ALA A 46 0.27 -15.42 18.60
CA ALA A 46 0.08 -14.82 17.28
C ALA A 46 1.29 -15.07 16.36
N VAL A 47 2.53 -14.94 16.89
CA VAL A 47 3.75 -15.27 16.14
C VAL A 47 3.77 -16.74 15.72
N SER A 48 3.44 -17.67 16.63
CA SER A 48 3.32 -19.08 16.30
C SER A 48 2.32 -19.32 15.16
N SER A 49 1.16 -18.66 15.21
CA SER A 49 0.16 -18.70 14.13
C SER A 49 0.72 -18.18 12.80
N TYR A 50 1.45 -17.06 12.81
CA TYR A 50 2.08 -16.50 11.62
C TYR A 50 3.07 -17.49 10.99
N LEU A 51 3.93 -18.11 11.80
CA LEU A 51 4.98 -19.01 11.32
C LEU A 51 4.46 -20.37 10.81
N ASN A 52 3.29 -20.79 11.26
CA ASN A 52 2.64 -22.03 10.81
C ASN A 52 2.01 -21.90 9.42
N SER A 53 1.79 -20.68 8.93
CA SER A 53 1.22 -20.44 7.61
C SER A 53 2.33 -20.38 6.57
N LYS A 54 2.12 -20.98 5.39
CA LYS A 54 3.05 -20.78 4.27
C LYS A 54 2.96 -19.32 3.82
N PRO A 55 4.09 -18.60 3.67
CA PRO A 55 4.06 -17.25 3.18
C PRO A 55 3.58 -17.26 1.72
N ASP A 56 2.42 -16.68 1.48
CA ASP A 56 2.02 -16.30 0.14
C ASP A 56 2.78 -15.02 -0.21
N ARG A 57 3.68 -15.10 -1.21
CA ARG A 57 4.43 -13.96 -1.73
C ARG A 57 3.83 -13.44 -3.05
N SER A 58 2.59 -13.80 -3.34
CA SER A 58 1.85 -13.33 -4.51
C SER A 58 0.81 -12.27 -4.14
N GLY A 59 0.16 -11.70 -5.15
CA GLY A 59 -0.85 -10.65 -4.96
C GLY A 59 -0.27 -9.24 -4.84
N PRO A 60 -1.14 -8.22 -4.77
CA PRO A 60 -0.76 -6.82 -4.92
C PRO A 60 0.07 -6.27 -3.75
N ILE A 61 -0.02 -6.89 -2.57
CA ILE A 61 0.73 -6.46 -1.38
C ILE A 61 1.98 -7.32 -1.18
N ALA A 62 1.84 -8.64 -1.06
CA ALA A 62 2.97 -9.53 -0.75
C ALA A 62 3.96 -9.65 -1.92
N GLY A 63 3.45 -9.56 -3.15
CA GLY A 63 4.23 -9.64 -4.38
C GLY A 63 4.87 -8.31 -4.80
N ASP A 64 4.52 -7.19 -4.16
CA ASP A 64 5.13 -5.90 -4.49
C ASP A 64 6.62 -5.90 -4.08
N PRO A 65 7.56 -5.56 -4.98
CA PRO A 65 8.98 -5.53 -4.67
C PRO A 65 9.34 -4.61 -3.49
N ARG A 66 8.59 -3.53 -3.28
CA ARG A 66 8.78 -2.58 -2.17
C ARG A 66 8.41 -3.22 -0.85
N THR A 67 7.34 -4.03 -0.80
CA THR A 67 7.00 -4.81 0.40
C THR A 67 8.14 -5.75 0.76
N GLN A 68 8.64 -6.53 -0.20
CA GLN A 68 9.70 -7.51 0.04
C GLN A 68 10.99 -6.82 0.53
N ALA A 69 11.41 -5.76 -0.14
CA ALA A 69 12.59 -4.99 0.24
C ALA A 69 12.45 -4.36 1.64
N THR A 70 11.28 -3.81 1.98
CA THR A 70 11.03 -3.23 3.30
C THR A 70 11.02 -4.30 4.39
N ILE A 71 10.39 -5.46 4.15
CA ILE A 71 10.40 -6.58 5.11
C ILE A 71 11.82 -7.08 5.37
N GLU A 72 12.60 -7.35 4.32
CA GLU A 72 13.99 -7.82 4.44
C GLU A 72 14.87 -6.83 5.20
N ARG A 73 14.73 -5.53 4.87
CA ARG A 73 15.50 -4.46 5.50
C ARG A 73 15.17 -4.29 6.97
N ILE A 74 13.88 -4.29 7.33
CA ILE A 74 13.46 -4.23 8.74
C ILE A 74 13.95 -5.47 9.48
N ALA A 75 13.79 -6.67 8.91
CA ALA A 75 14.19 -7.91 9.56
C ALA A 75 15.70 -7.95 9.84
N THR A 76 16.50 -7.59 8.84
CA THR A 76 17.97 -7.48 8.97
C THR A 76 18.36 -6.42 9.99
N GLY A 77 17.78 -5.22 9.90
CA GLY A 77 18.09 -4.13 10.82
C GLY A 77 17.74 -4.44 12.27
N LEU A 78 16.60 -5.09 12.52
CA LEU A 78 16.22 -5.53 13.87
C LEU A 78 17.07 -6.69 14.37
N ALA A 79 17.49 -7.61 13.50
CA ALA A 79 18.32 -8.75 13.88
C ALA A 79 19.76 -8.35 14.22
N ASP A 80 20.31 -7.39 13.49
CA ASP A 80 21.67 -6.88 13.68
C ASP A 80 21.73 -5.67 14.66
N GLU A 81 20.62 -5.37 15.32
CA GLU A 81 20.45 -4.24 16.26
C GLU A 81 20.83 -2.87 15.64
N GLN A 82 20.73 -2.73 14.31
CA GLN A 82 20.97 -1.49 13.56
C GLN A 82 19.71 -0.63 13.42
N MET A 83 18.55 -1.20 13.71
CA MET A 83 17.26 -0.52 13.77
C MET A 83 16.61 -0.83 15.11
N ASP A 84 15.95 0.18 15.69
CA ASP A 84 15.01 -0.05 16.78
C ASP A 84 13.57 -0.17 16.26
N GLY A 85 12.62 -0.32 17.18
CA GLY A 85 11.20 -0.41 16.82
C GLY A 85 10.63 0.87 16.21
N TYR A 86 11.23 2.03 16.49
CA TYR A 86 10.82 3.32 15.92
C TYR A 86 11.28 3.43 14.46
N ASP A 87 12.51 3.02 14.18
CA ASP A 87 13.02 2.94 12.80
C ASP A 87 12.19 1.97 11.97
N ALA A 88 11.91 0.77 12.50
CA ALA A 88 11.06 -0.21 11.82
C ALA A 88 9.64 0.33 11.54
N LEU A 89 9.08 1.10 12.47
CA LEU A 89 7.79 1.76 12.28
C LEU A 89 7.85 2.81 11.16
N ALA A 90 8.91 3.63 11.13
CA ALA A 90 9.10 4.63 10.07
C ALA A 90 9.14 3.99 8.68
N GLU A 91 9.83 2.86 8.53
CA GLU A 91 9.89 2.12 7.27
C GLU A 91 8.53 1.55 6.82
N LEU A 92 7.75 1.03 7.77
CA LEU A 92 6.39 0.56 7.48
C LEU A 92 5.47 1.73 7.12
N MET A 93 5.61 2.88 7.77
CA MET A 93 4.83 4.08 7.45
C MET A 93 5.15 4.61 6.05
N ASP A 94 6.43 4.62 5.65
CA ASP A 94 6.84 5.03 4.31
C ASP A 94 6.27 4.09 3.22
N LEU A 95 6.30 2.77 3.49
CA LEU A 95 5.67 1.78 2.60
C LEU A 95 4.15 2.02 2.47
N ILE A 96 3.45 2.23 3.59
CA ILE A 96 2.00 2.48 3.59
C ILE A 96 1.68 3.77 2.83
N ALA A 97 2.39 4.86 3.11
CA ALA A 97 2.21 6.14 2.41
C ALA A 97 2.41 5.99 0.89
N THR A 98 3.44 5.24 0.49
CA THR A 98 3.72 4.91 -0.90
C THR A 98 2.60 4.09 -1.54
N PHE A 99 1.92 3.23 -0.79
CA PHE A 99 0.81 2.43 -1.31
C PHE A 99 -0.49 3.21 -1.37
N GLU A 100 -0.72 4.14 -0.45
CA GLU A 100 -1.87 5.04 -0.44
C GLU A 100 -1.79 6.10 -1.56
N ASP A 101 -0.59 6.47 -2.00
CA ASP A 101 -0.41 7.36 -3.15
C ASP A 101 -0.40 6.59 -4.48
N ARG A 102 -1.60 6.36 -5.04
CA ARG A 102 -1.79 5.74 -6.37
C ARG A 102 -1.09 4.38 -6.49
N GLY A 103 -0.96 3.68 -5.38
CA GLY A 103 -0.37 2.35 -5.29
C GLY A 103 -1.43 1.25 -5.18
N PRO A 104 -1.01 0.04 -4.76
CA PRO A 104 -1.90 -1.13 -4.71
C PRO A 104 -3.09 -0.99 -3.75
N ILE A 105 -3.03 -0.07 -2.77
CA ILE A 105 -4.18 0.22 -1.89
C ILE A 105 -5.33 0.82 -2.70
N CYS A 106 -5.07 1.60 -3.74
CA CYS A 106 -6.14 2.19 -4.55
C CYS A 106 -6.98 1.12 -5.26
N GLU A 107 -6.34 0.08 -5.80
CA GLU A 107 -7.03 -1.04 -6.45
C GLU A 107 -7.90 -1.81 -5.46
N LEU A 108 -7.33 -2.18 -4.30
CA LEU A 108 -8.05 -2.84 -3.21
C LEU A 108 -9.21 -1.97 -2.68
N HIS A 109 -9.03 -0.66 -2.66
CA HIS A 109 -10.06 0.28 -2.24
C HIS A 109 -11.23 0.32 -3.24
N GLU A 110 -10.98 0.26 -4.54
CA GLU A 110 -12.02 0.16 -5.58
C GLU A 110 -12.77 -1.19 -5.54
N GLU A 111 -12.10 -2.26 -5.08
CA GLU A 111 -12.75 -3.55 -4.82
C GLU A 111 -13.69 -3.48 -3.62
N ALA A 112 -13.20 -2.95 -2.50
CA ALA A 112 -13.95 -2.79 -1.25
C ALA A 112 -15.08 -1.74 -1.35
N MET A 113 -14.89 -0.73 -2.20
CA MET A 113 -15.87 0.33 -2.46
C MET A 113 -16.16 0.42 -3.96
N PRO A 114 -17.03 -0.47 -4.51
CA PRO A 114 -17.31 -0.56 -5.95
C PRO A 114 -17.80 0.75 -6.59
N SER A 115 -18.32 1.69 -5.80
CA SER A 115 -18.71 3.01 -6.28
C SER A 115 -17.54 3.89 -6.73
N LEU A 116 -16.30 3.52 -6.41
CA LEU A 116 -15.09 4.21 -6.90
C LEU A 116 -14.68 3.76 -8.31
N ARG A 117 -15.15 2.59 -8.77
CA ARG A 117 -14.76 2.03 -10.06
C ARG A 117 -15.10 2.97 -11.21
N GLY A 118 -14.09 3.27 -12.03
CA GLY A 118 -14.23 4.15 -13.19
C GLY A 118 -14.27 5.65 -12.87
N LEU A 119 -14.15 6.06 -11.60
CA LEU A 119 -14.12 7.48 -11.24
C LEU A 119 -12.75 8.15 -11.41
N SER A 120 -11.70 7.41 -11.78
CA SER A 120 -10.32 7.91 -11.80
C SER A 120 -9.98 8.61 -10.48
N CYS A 121 -10.02 7.83 -9.39
CA CYS A 121 -9.93 8.30 -8.02
C CYS A 121 -8.74 9.24 -7.82
N ASP A 122 -8.99 10.39 -7.19
CA ASP A 122 -7.98 11.39 -6.82
C ASP A 122 -8.09 11.77 -5.34
N LEU A 123 -8.62 10.87 -4.51
CA LEU A 123 -8.84 11.14 -3.09
C LEU A 123 -7.54 11.54 -2.37
N CYS A 124 -6.40 10.96 -2.74
CA CYS A 124 -5.08 11.24 -2.17
C CYS A 124 -4.63 12.72 -2.32
N VAL A 125 -5.13 13.41 -3.34
CA VAL A 125 -4.78 14.82 -3.61
C VAL A 125 -5.91 15.79 -3.34
N ARG A 126 -7.13 15.29 -3.08
CA ARG A 126 -8.27 16.13 -2.67
C ARG A 126 -8.06 16.74 -1.29
N GLY A 127 -8.82 17.79 -1.00
CA GLY A 127 -8.83 18.44 0.31
C GLY A 127 -8.14 19.81 0.32
N ILE A 128 -7.79 20.26 1.53
CA ILE A 128 -7.32 21.62 1.81
C ILE A 128 -5.81 21.72 2.02
N ASP A 129 -5.07 20.60 1.92
CA ASP A 129 -3.62 20.61 2.06
C ASP A 129 -3.00 21.47 0.95
N SER A 130 -2.43 22.61 1.31
CA SER A 130 -1.86 23.57 0.38
C SER A 130 -0.65 23.03 -0.38
N THR A 131 0.04 22.03 0.16
CA THR A 131 1.21 21.40 -0.51
C THR A 131 0.79 20.67 -1.80
N LEU A 132 -0.44 20.17 -1.85
CA LEU A 132 -1.00 19.46 -3.01
C LEU A 132 -1.79 20.38 -3.96
N ALA A 133 -1.75 21.71 -3.77
CA ALA A 133 -2.54 22.66 -4.56
C ALA A 133 -2.18 22.62 -6.05
N THR A 134 -0.88 22.60 -6.36
CA THR A 134 -0.37 22.52 -7.74
C THR A 134 -0.78 21.21 -8.42
N GLU A 135 -0.77 20.10 -7.67
CA GLU A 135 -1.17 18.80 -8.20
C GLU A 135 -2.67 18.74 -8.50
N ARG A 136 -3.52 19.25 -7.59
CA ARG A 136 -4.96 19.40 -7.84
C ARG A 136 -5.26 20.26 -9.06
N GLU A 137 -4.57 21.40 -9.21
CA GLU A 137 -4.73 22.27 -10.37
C GLU A 137 -4.33 21.56 -11.67
N THR A 138 -3.20 20.84 -11.65
CA THR A 138 -2.71 20.06 -12.79
C THR A 138 -3.73 19.01 -13.20
N LEU A 139 -4.25 18.22 -12.26
CA LEU A 139 -5.27 17.20 -12.54
C LEU A 139 -6.57 17.81 -13.08
N ALA A 140 -7.01 18.93 -12.50
CA ALA A 140 -8.19 19.64 -13.00
C ALA A 140 -8.00 20.13 -14.45
N ASN A 141 -6.80 20.65 -14.78
CA ASN A 141 -6.46 21.09 -16.12
C ASN A 141 -6.39 19.93 -17.11
N VAL A 142 -5.74 18.81 -16.75
CA VAL A 142 -5.67 17.60 -17.59
C VAL A 142 -7.06 17.03 -17.85
N ARG A 143 -7.92 16.94 -16.84
CA ARG A 143 -9.31 16.47 -17.02
C ARG A 143 -10.11 17.37 -17.94
N ARG A 144 -9.96 18.69 -17.80
CA ARG A 144 -10.62 19.65 -18.70
C ARG A 144 -10.15 19.47 -20.14
N ALA A 145 -8.83 19.33 -20.35
CA ALA A 145 -8.26 19.09 -21.67
C ALA A 145 -8.75 17.76 -22.26
N ALA A 146 -8.75 16.67 -21.49
CA ALA A 146 -9.24 15.37 -21.91
C ALA A 146 -10.73 15.40 -22.28
N GLN A 147 -11.56 16.11 -21.51
CA GLN A 147 -12.97 16.30 -21.82
C GLN A 147 -13.17 17.09 -23.13
N LEU A 148 -12.41 18.16 -23.33
CA LEU A 148 -12.45 18.95 -24.56
C LEU A 148 -12.10 18.11 -25.78
N LEU A 149 -11.02 17.32 -25.69
CA LEU A 149 -10.61 16.40 -26.75
C LEU A 149 -11.69 15.34 -27.02
N ALA A 150 -12.24 14.72 -25.98
CA ALA A 150 -13.27 13.68 -26.12
C ALA A 150 -14.55 14.18 -26.82
N THR A 151 -14.82 15.49 -26.77
CA THR A 151 -15.99 16.11 -27.42
C THR A 151 -15.66 16.83 -28.73
N ALA A 152 -14.40 16.82 -29.18
CA ALA A 152 -14.01 17.49 -30.41
C ALA A 152 -14.37 16.65 -31.64
N ASP A 153 -14.91 17.30 -32.67
CA ASP A 153 -15.25 16.65 -33.94
C ASP A 153 -13.99 16.03 -34.59
N GLY A 154 -14.13 14.80 -35.11
CA GLY A 154 -13.04 14.07 -35.77
C GLY A 154 -11.97 13.49 -34.82
N MET A 155 -12.08 13.70 -33.50
CA MET A 155 -11.09 13.17 -32.56
C MET A 155 -11.02 11.63 -32.56
N THR A 156 -12.16 10.95 -32.72
CA THR A 156 -12.24 9.49 -32.84
C THR A 156 -11.46 8.94 -34.04
N GLU A 157 -11.35 9.70 -35.12
CA GLU A 157 -10.56 9.32 -36.31
C GLU A 157 -9.05 9.54 -36.10
N ALA A 158 -8.69 10.44 -35.19
CA ALA A 158 -7.31 10.76 -34.83
C ALA A 158 -6.75 9.86 -33.72
N ILE A 159 -7.59 9.16 -32.95
CA ILE A 159 -7.17 8.24 -31.89
C ILE A 159 -6.77 6.90 -32.53
N PRO A 160 -5.50 6.49 -32.43
CA PRO A 160 -5.07 5.19 -32.95
C PRO A 160 -5.79 4.07 -32.21
N ASN A 161 -6.23 3.06 -32.95
CA ASN A 161 -6.90 1.90 -32.39
C ASN A 161 -5.87 1.06 -31.60
N VAL A 162 -5.87 1.23 -30.28
CA VAL A 162 -5.06 0.44 -29.35
C VAL A 162 -5.94 -0.69 -28.82
N GLY A 163 -5.71 -1.88 -29.38
CA GLY A 163 -6.36 -3.14 -28.95
C GLY A 163 -5.80 -3.67 -27.64
#